data_AF-A0A416W1S3-F1
#
_entry.id   AF-A0A416W1S3-F1
#
_cell.length_a   1.000
_cell.length_b   1.000
_cell.length_c   1.000
_cell.angle_alpha   90.00
_cell.angle_beta   90.00
_cell.angle_gamma   90.00
#
_symmetry.space_group_name_H-M   'P 1'
#
loop_
_entity.id
_entity.type
_entity.pdbx_description
1 polymer ?
#
loop_
_entity_poly.entity_id
_entity_poly.type
_entity_poly.pdbx_seq_one_letter_code
_entity_poly.pdbx_strand_id
1 'polypeptide(L)'
;MKVSSQLYYTTLFIMCIFLLFACQKNKQICATLISIDSLANINADSAANVLLQISPVQSNFTHEEEAFYNLLQTKINITLKKDIASDSVINSAINYYEKTGNTSQLAYAYFYKAKINLSSGSDSIAILYTLKAIDKANMVHDLPLITETYNHLGTIYLFQNLPQKRS
;
A
#
# COMPACT_ATOMS: atom_id res chain seq x y z
N MET A 1 52.31 -12.50 4.90
CA MET A 1 51.04 -12.87 5.57
C MET A 1 50.40 -11.75 6.41
N LYS A 2 51.13 -10.78 6.99
CA LYS A 2 50.50 -9.67 7.76
C LYS A 2 49.71 -8.67 6.91
N VAL A 3 50.19 -8.35 5.70
CA VAL A 3 49.55 -7.37 4.80
C VAL A 3 48.16 -7.81 4.33
N SER A 4 47.98 -9.09 4.00
CA SER A 4 46.68 -9.65 3.59
C SER A 4 45.65 -9.66 4.72
N SER A 5 46.11 -9.87 5.96
CA SER A 5 45.26 -9.83 7.15
C SER A 5 44.78 -8.41 7.43
N GLN A 6 45.65 -7.41 7.25
CA GLN A 6 45.31 -6.01 7.46
C GLN A 6 44.35 -5.47 6.40
N LEU A 7 44.52 -5.85 5.13
CA LEU A 7 43.54 -5.54 4.07
C LEU A 7 42.17 -6.15 4.36
N TYR A 8 42.12 -7.37 4.90
CA TYR A 8 40.87 -8.04 5.29
C TYR A 8 40.10 -7.28 6.39
N TYR A 9 40.78 -6.80 7.43
CA TYR A 9 40.12 -6.02 8.48
C TYR A 9 39.61 -4.67 7.97
N THR A 10 40.37 -4.02 7.07
CA THR A 10 39.93 -2.75 6.48
C THR A 10 38.72 -2.93 5.56
N THR A 11 38.65 -3.99 4.76
CA THR A 11 37.48 -4.27 3.92
C THR A 11 36.26 -4.64 4.75
N LEU A 12 36.44 -5.43 5.82
CA LEU A 12 35.38 -5.76 6.77
C LEU A 12 34.82 -4.51 7.47
N PHE A 13 35.70 -3.59 7.89
CA PHE A 13 35.29 -2.34 8.53
C PHE A 13 34.51 -1.41 7.59
N ILE A 14 34.95 -1.28 6.34
CA ILE A 14 34.23 -0.52 5.31
C ILE A 14 32.86 -1.15 5.03
N MET A 15 32.77 -2.48 4.92
CA MET A 15 31.50 -3.18 4.74
C MET A 15 30.52 -2.91 5.90
N CYS A 16 31.00 -2.93 7.15
CA CYS A 16 30.20 -2.58 8.32
C CYS A 16 29.66 -1.14 8.25
N ILE A 17 30.47 -0.17 7.82
CA ILE A 17 30.03 1.22 7.66
C ILE A 17 28.91 1.33 6.61
N PHE A 18 29.06 0.67 5.46
CA PHE A 18 28.02 0.66 4.43
C PHE A 18 26.70 0.05 4.93
N LEU A 19 26.77 -1.03 5.73
CA LEU A 19 25.59 -1.65 6.35
C LEU A 19 24.89 -0.70 7.34
N LEU A 20 25.65 0.09 8.11
CA LEU A 20 25.09 1.07 9.04
C LEU A 20 24.36 2.22 8.33
N PHE A 21 24.96 2.79 7.28
CA PHE A 21 24.31 3.86 6.48
C PHE A 21 23.08 3.35 5.72
N ALA A 22 23.13 2.14 5.16
CA ALA A 22 21.99 1.52 4.49
C ALA A 22 20.82 1.29 5.48
N CYS A 23 21.12 0.84 6.70
CA CYS A 23 20.10 0.60 7.72
C CYS A 23 19.45 1.92 8.21
N GLN A 24 20.21 3.01 8.32
CA GLN A 24 19.67 4.32 8.69
C GLN A 24 18.72 4.90 7.62
N LYS A 25 19.07 4.78 6.34
CA LYS A 25 18.22 5.26 5.23
C LYS A 25 16.86 4.55 5.21
N ASN A 26 16.82 3.23 5.37
CA ASN A 26 15.57 2.46 5.35
C ASN A 26 14.66 2.85 6.53
N LYS A 27 15.22 3.04 7.74
CA LYS A 27 14.45 3.53 8.88
C LYS A 27 13.79 4.88 8.62
N GLN A 28 14.48 5.78 7.91
CA GLN A 28 13.95 7.09 7.56
C GLN A 28 12.82 7.02 6.54
N ILE A 29 12.94 6.16 5.52
CA ILE A 29 11.89 5.97 4.50
C ILE A 29 10.62 5.40 5.14
N CYS A 30 10.75 4.31 5.91
CA CYS A 30 9.62 3.71 6.61
C CYS A 30 8.89 4.70 7.52
N ALA A 31 9.64 5.47 8.34
CA ALA A 31 9.06 6.51 9.18
C ALA A 31 8.32 7.60 8.39
N THR A 32 8.84 7.95 7.20
CA THR A 32 8.20 8.93 6.32
C THR A 32 6.91 8.39 5.71
N LEU A 33 6.87 7.11 5.30
CA LEU A 33 5.63 6.50 4.78
C LEU A 33 4.54 6.43 5.86
N ILE A 34 4.90 6.11 7.11
CA ILE A 34 3.96 6.09 8.25
C ILE A 34 3.40 7.49 8.52
N SER A 35 4.24 8.54 8.44
CA SER A 35 3.77 9.91 8.64
C SER A 35 2.84 10.37 7.51
N ILE A 36 3.09 9.95 6.27
CA ILE A 36 2.18 10.19 5.14
C ILE A 36 0.85 9.46 5.36
N ASP A 37 0.86 8.22 5.83
CA ASP A 37 -0.39 7.48 6.09
C ASP A 37 -1.27 8.18 7.12
N SER A 38 -0.63 8.63 8.21
CA SER A 38 -1.28 9.40 9.27
C SER A 38 -1.83 10.72 8.72
N LEU A 39 -1.06 11.42 7.90
CA LEU A 39 -1.48 12.66 7.26
C LEU A 39 -2.63 12.43 6.28
N ALA A 40 -2.64 11.31 5.54
CA ALA A 40 -3.69 10.98 4.57
C ALA A 40 -5.06 10.78 5.24
N ASN A 41 -5.09 10.37 6.51
CA ASN A 41 -6.32 10.29 7.31
C ASN A 41 -6.87 11.66 7.71
N ILE A 42 -6.04 12.71 7.73
CA ILE A 42 -6.39 14.05 8.19
C ILE A 42 -6.60 14.99 6.99
N ASN A 43 -5.68 14.96 6.03
CA ASN A 43 -5.65 15.81 4.85
C ASN A 43 -4.94 15.09 3.68
N ALA A 44 -5.73 14.50 2.78
CA ALA A 44 -5.23 13.72 1.65
C ALA A 44 -4.46 14.56 0.62
N ASP A 45 -4.80 15.83 0.42
CA ASP A 45 -4.08 16.72 -0.51
C ASP A 45 -2.66 16.99 -0.02
N SER A 46 -2.51 17.25 1.28
CA SER A 46 -1.20 17.46 1.90
C SER A 46 -0.38 16.17 1.88
N ALA A 47 -0.99 15.02 2.16
CA ALA A 47 -0.35 13.72 2.04
C ALA A 47 0.11 13.45 0.59
N ALA A 48 -0.70 13.80 -0.40
CA ALA A 48 -0.32 13.67 -1.82
C ALA A 48 0.91 14.52 -2.15
N ASN A 49 0.95 15.78 -1.69
CA ASN A 49 2.08 16.67 -1.94
C ASN A 49 3.37 16.12 -1.35
N VAL A 50 3.33 15.56 -0.14
CA VAL A 50 4.50 14.94 0.49
C VAL A 50 4.89 13.64 -0.23
N LEU A 51 3.92 12.80 -0.59
CA LEU A 51 4.17 11.55 -1.32
C LEU A 51 4.84 11.78 -2.68
N LEU A 52 4.51 12.87 -3.39
CA LEU A 52 5.14 13.27 -4.66
C LEU A 52 6.63 13.62 -4.51
N GLN A 53 7.06 14.07 -3.33
CA GLN A 53 8.48 14.34 -3.07
C GLN A 53 9.30 13.06 -2.87
N ILE A 54 8.63 11.92 -2.70
CA ILE A 54 9.27 10.62 -2.55
C ILE A 54 9.25 9.91 -3.90
N SER A 55 10.42 9.84 -4.53
CA SER A 55 10.60 9.00 -5.71
C SER A 55 11.08 7.61 -5.28
N PRO A 56 10.31 6.52 -5.54
CA PRO A 56 10.74 5.15 -5.26
C PRO A 56 12.07 4.80 -5.94
N VAL A 57 12.27 5.30 -7.15
CA VAL A 57 13.47 5.07 -7.98
C VAL A 57 14.71 5.76 -7.38
N GLN A 58 14.56 6.94 -6.80
CA GLN A 58 15.69 7.68 -6.21
C GLN A 58 15.98 7.23 -4.76
N SER A 59 15.02 6.57 -4.12
CA SER A 59 15.07 6.27 -2.70
C SER A 59 15.59 4.86 -2.37
N ASN A 60 15.86 4.01 -3.37
CA ASN A 60 16.30 2.60 -3.17
C ASN A 60 15.39 1.84 -2.20
N PHE A 61 14.10 1.80 -2.49
CA PHE A 61 13.12 1.11 -1.65
C PHE A 61 13.43 -0.38 -1.51
N THR A 62 13.20 -0.89 -0.30
CA THR A 62 12.93 -2.31 -0.11
C THR A 62 11.58 -2.68 -0.73
N HIS A 63 11.37 -3.97 -0.98
CA HIS A 63 10.10 -4.43 -1.56
C HIS A 63 8.91 -4.15 -0.61
N GLU A 64 9.16 -4.10 0.71
CA GLU A 64 8.15 -3.74 1.71
C GLU A 64 7.75 -2.27 1.60
N GLU A 65 8.75 -1.38 1.52
CA GLU A 65 8.53 0.07 1.36
C GLU A 65 7.84 0.38 0.03
N GLU A 66 8.19 -0.33 -1.04
CA GLU A 66 7.51 -0.21 -2.33
C GLU A 66 6.03 -0.65 -2.25
N ALA A 67 5.76 -1.79 -1.62
CA ALA A 67 4.39 -2.25 -1.42
C ALA A 67 3.57 -1.26 -0.58
N PHE A 68 4.16 -0.73 0.50
CA PHE A 68 3.50 0.25 1.36
C PHE A 68 3.29 1.59 0.65
N TYR A 69 4.27 2.06 -0.11
CA TYR A 69 4.13 3.24 -0.97
C TYR A 69 2.99 3.08 -1.98
N ASN A 70 2.93 1.94 -2.67
CA ASN A 70 1.86 1.65 -3.65
C ASN A 70 0.47 1.61 -2.99
N LEU A 71 0.39 1.05 -1.79
CA LEU A 71 -0.83 1.05 -1.00
C LEU A 71 -1.27 2.48 -0.62
N LEU A 72 -0.34 3.31 -0.14
CA LEU A 72 -0.61 4.71 0.22
C LEU A 72 -0.97 5.57 -0.98
N GLN A 73 -0.26 5.42 -2.10
CA GLN A 73 -0.58 6.09 -3.35
C GLN A 73 -2.02 5.77 -3.77
N THR A 74 -2.40 4.50 -3.67
CA THR A 74 -3.76 4.06 -3.99
C THR A 74 -4.79 4.68 -3.04
N LYS A 75 -4.55 4.60 -1.72
CA LYS A 75 -5.42 5.20 -0.70
C LYS A 75 -5.67 6.68 -0.97
N ILE A 76 -4.61 7.45 -1.18
CA ILE A 76 -4.66 8.88 -1.43
C ILE A 76 -5.45 9.18 -2.71
N ASN A 77 -5.19 8.45 -3.79
CA ASN A 77 -5.91 8.66 -5.05
C ASN A 77 -7.41 8.37 -4.92
N ILE A 78 -7.79 7.32 -4.19
CA ILE A 78 -9.20 7.01 -3.89
C ILE A 78 -9.83 8.13 -3.06
N THR A 79 -9.17 8.59 -1.99
CA THR A 79 -9.69 9.65 -1.12
C THR A 79 -9.88 10.97 -1.87
N LEU A 80 -8.96 11.29 -2.78
CA LEU A 80 -9.03 12.46 -3.65
C LEU A 80 -9.93 12.29 -4.87
N LYS A 81 -10.59 11.13 -5.02
CA LYS A 81 -11.47 10.79 -6.15
C LYS A 81 -10.79 11.03 -7.51
N LYS A 82 -9.50 10.72 -7.60
CA LYS A 82 -8.76 10.81 -8.87
C LYS A 82 -9.16 9.66 -9.79
N ASP A 83 -9.11 9.91 -11.09
CA ASP A 83 -9.26 8.85 -12.08
C ASP A 83 -8.06 7.90 -12.01
N ILE A 84 -8.32 6.65 -11.64
CA ILE A 84 -7.31 5.61 -11.54
C ILE A 84 -7.34 4.81 -12.85
N ALA A 85 -6.38 5.11 -13.73
CA ALA A 85 -6.33 4.56 -15.08
C ALA A 85 -6.07 3.03 -15.13
N SER A 86 -5.43 2.47 -14.11
CA SER A 86 -5.18 1.03 -14.01
C SER A 86 -5.05 0.58 -12.56
N ASP A 87 -5.26 -0.70 -12.33
CA ASP A 87 -5.11 -1.35 -11.03
C ASP A 87 -3.71 -1.96 -10.81
N SER A 88 -2.74 -1.65 -11.69
CA SER A 88 -1.39 -2.20 -11.63
C SER A 88 -0.66 -1.90 -10.33
N VAL A 89 -0.77 -0.66 -9.84
CA VAL A 89 -0.16 -0.18 -8.59
C VAL A 89 -0.67 -1.00 -7.40
N ILE A 90 -1.98 -1.13 -7.26
CA ILE A 90 -2.57 -1.88 -6.15
C ILE A 90 -2.30 -3.38 -6.26
N ASN A 91 -2.26 -3.94 -7.48
CA ASN A 91 -1.89 -5.34 -7.68
C ASN A 91 -0.45 -5.63 -7.25
N SER A 92 0.48 -4.69 -7.43
CA SER A 92 1.85 -4.83 -6.93
C SER A 92 1.88 -4.97 -5.41
N ALA A 93 1.14 -4.12 -4.69
CA ALA A 93 1.02 -4.22 -3.24
C ALA A 93 0.34 -5.53 -2.78
N ILE A 94 -0.75 -5.95 -3.45
CA ILE A 94 -1.42 -7.22 -3.19
C ILE A 94 -0.44 -8.40 -3.33
N ASN A 95 0.27 -8.49 -4.44
CA ASN A 95 1.22 -9.58 -4.70
C ASN A 95 2.27 -9.68 -3.59
N TYR A 96 2.78 -8.54 -3.13
CA TYR A 96 3.75 -8.50 -2.05
C TYR A 96 3.15 -8.98 -0.72
N TYR A 97 1.97 -8.49 -0.33
CA TYR A 97 1.36 -8.86 0.95
C TYR A 97 0.80 -10.28 0.97
N GLU A 98 0.36 -10.82 -0.17
CA GLU A 98 0.05 -12.25 -0.32
C GLU A 98 1.29 -13.11 -0.10
N LYS A 99 2.41 -12.75 -0.73
CA LYS A 99 3.68 -13.50 -0.61
C LYS A 99 4.27 -13.46 0.79
N THR A 100 4.14 -12.34 1.49
CA THR A 100 4.73 -12.14 2.83
C THR A 100 3.80 -12.54 3.98
N GLY A 101 2.51 -12.76 3.71
CA GLY A 101 1.52 -13.08 4.73
C GLY A 101 1.15 -11.89 5.64
N ASN A 102 1.44 -10.66 5.21
CA ASN A 102 1.04 -9.45 5.95
C ASN A 102 -0.49 -9.24 5.84
N THR A 103 -1.22 -9.93 6.72
CA THR A 103 -2.68 -10.05 6.64
C THR A 103 -3.39 -8.70 6.81
N SER A 104 -2.88 -7.83 7.69
CA SER A 104 -3.47 -6.51 7.92
C SER A 104 -3.36 -5.62 6.67
N GLN A 105 -2.17 -5.49 6.09
CA GLN A 105 -1.99 -4.68 4.89
C GLN A 105 -2.68 -5.28 3.66
N LEU A 106 -2.74 -6.62 3.58
CA LEU A 106 -3.47 -7.32 2.52
C LEU A 106 -4.97 -7.02 2.55
N ALA A 107 -5.57 -6.90 3.74
CA ALA A 107 -6.98 -6.54 3.89
C ALA A 107 -7.28 -5.17 3.25
N TYR A 108 -6.46 -4.16 3.55
CA TYR A 108 -6.56 -2.84 2.93
C TYR A 108 -6.30 -2.88 1.43
N ALA A 109 -5.31 -3.66 0.98
CA ALA A 109 -4.98 -3.76 -0.44
C ALA A 109 -6.15 -4.31 -1.26
N TYR A 110 -6.79 -5.38 -0.77
CA TYR A 110 -8.00 -5.91 -1.38
C TYR A 110 -9.16 -4.91 -1.35
N PHE A 111 -9.33 -4.20 -0.24
CA PHE A 111 -10.41 -3.23 -0.14
C PHE A 111 -10.25 -2.08 -1.13
N TYR A 112 -9.03 -1.56 -1.31
CA TYR A 112 -8.77 -0.52 -2.30
C TYR A 112 -8.95 -1.02 -3.73
N LYS A 113 -8.56 -2.27 -4.03
CA LYS A 113 -8.84 -2.91 -5.31
C LYS A 113 -10.34 -3.01 -5.59
N ALA A 114 -11.15 -3.31 -4.57
CA ALA A 114 -12.61 -3.32 -4.69
C ALA A 114 -13.16 -1.94 -5.05
N LYS A 115 -12.73 -0.89 -4.34
CA LYS A 115 -13.15 0.50 -4.60
C LYS A 115 -12.82 0.95 -6.02
N ILE A 116 -11.61 0.64 -6.50
CA ILE A 116 -11.21 0.92 -7.90
C ILE A 116 -12.16 0.23 -8.87
N ASN A 117 -12.42 -1.07 -8.68
CA ASN A 117 -13.24 -1.83 -9.61
C ASN A 117 -14.70 -1.39 -9.61
N LEU A 118 -15.26 -0.98 -8.47
CA LEU A 118 -16.59 -0.38 -8.43
C LEU A 118 -16.64 0.92 -9.22
N SER A 119 -15.63 1.79 -9.06
CA SER A 119 -15.54 3.05 -9.82
C SER A 119 -15.39 2.83 -11.32
N SER A 120 -14.77 1.72 -11.73
CA SER A 120 -14.64 1.31 -13.14
C SER A 120 -15.84 0.53 -13.67
N GLY A 121 -16.93 0.38 -12.90
CA GLY A 121 -18.15 -0.35 -13.31
C GLY A 121 -17.99 -1.88 -13.36
N SER A 122 -16.94 -2.42 -12.74
CA SER A 122 -16.64 -3.85 -12.68
C SER A 122 -17.17 -4.48 -11.38
N ASP A 123 -18.49 -4.44 -11.19
CA ASP A 123 -19.17 -4.82 -9.94
C ASP A 123 -18.80 -6.22 -9.44
N SER A 124 -18.73 -7.22 -10.31
CA SER A 124 -18.37 -8.59 -9.92
C SER A 124 -16.96 -8.67 -9.32
N ILE A 125 -16.01 -7.89 -9.84
CA ILE A 125 -14.65 -7.82 -9.32
C ILE A 125 -14.65 -7.03 -8.00
N ALA A 126 -15.43 -5.95 -7.91
CA ALA A 126 -15.58 -5.20 -6.68
C ALA A 126 -16.12 -6.09 -5.53
N ILE A 127 -17.17 -6.88 -5.78
CA ILE A 127 -17.72 -7.82 -4.80
C ILE A 127 -16.67 -8.84 -4.38
N LEU A 128 -15.99 -9.49 -5.34
CA LEU A 128 -14.96 -10.49 -5.06
C LEU A 128 -13.88 -9.94 -4.11
N TYR A 129 -13.33 -8.76 -4.43
CA TYR A 129 -12.27 -8.16 -3.62
C TYR A 129 -12.78 -7.59 -2.29
N THR A 130 -14.04 -7.15 -2.22
CA THR A 130 -14.68 -6.77 -0.95
C THR A 130 -14.78 -7.96 -0.01
N LEU A 131 -15.22 -9.12 -0.50
CA LEU A 131 -15.31 -10.35 0.30
C LEU A 131 -13.93 -10.83 0.77
N LYS A 132 -12.90 -10.74 -0.09
CA LYS A 132 -11.51 -11.01 0.31
C LYS A 132 -11.02 -10.06 1.41
N ALA A 133 -11.36 -8.77 1.32
CA ALA A 133 -11.01 -7.80 2.34
C ALA A 133 -11.72 -8.09 3.68
N ILE A 134 -13.00 -8.45 3.64
CA ILE A 134 -13.79 -8.85 4.83
C ILE A 134 -13.12 -10.04 5.52
N ASP A 135 -12.74 -11.08 4.78
CA ASP A 135 -12.06 -12.26 5.32
C ASP A 135 -10.79 -11.86 6.09
N LYS A 136 -9.90 -11.09 5.46
CA LYS A 136 -8.63 -10.68 6.07
C LYS A 136 -8.81 -9.70 7.22
N ALA A 137 -9.73 -8.75 7.11
CA ALA A 137 -10.02 -7.78 8.18
C ALA A 137 -10.57 -8.48 9.44
N ASN A 138 -11.43 -9.49 9.27
CA ASN A 138 -11.91 -10.32 10.37
C ASN A 138 -10.79 -11.11 11.04
N MET A 139 -9.86 -11.68 10.28
CA MET A 139 -8.71 -12.43 10.82
C MET A 139 -7.83 -11.58 11.75
N VAL A 140 -7.69 -10.27 11.48
CA VAL A 140 -6.88 -9.34 12.28
C VAL A 140 -7.72 -8.48 13.24
N HIS A 141 -9.04 -8.69 13.30
CA HIS A 141 -9.98 -7.92 14.12
C HIS A 141 -9.95 -6.41 13.89
N ASP A 142 -9.74 -5.98 12.65
CA ASP A 142 -9.78 -4.55 12.25
C ASP A 142 -11.23 -4.08 12.12
N LEU A 143 -11.85 -3.72 13.25
CA LEU A 143 -13.27 -3.32 13.32
C LEU A 143 -13.63 -2.15 12.38
N PRO A 144 -12.79 -1.08 12.26
CA PRO A 144 -13.03 -0.03 11.26
C PRO A 144 -13.11 -0.57 9.83
N LEU A 145 -12.14 -1.39 9.41
CA LEU A 145 -12.12 -1.93 8.06
C LEU A 145 -13.24 -2.94 7.81
N ILE A 146 -13.59 -3.77 8.79
CA ILE A 146 -14.76 -4.66 8.72
C ILE A 146 -16.04 -3.85 8.46
N THR A 147 -16.22 -2.75 9.19
CA THR A 147 -17.40 -1.89 9.01
C THR A 147 -17.42 -1.24 7.63
N GLU A 148 -16.30 -0.69 7.17
CA GLU A 148 -16.22 -0.03 5.87
C GLU A 148 -16.44 -1.01 4.71
N THR A 149 -15.90 -2.22 4.81
CA THR A 149 -16.05 -3.26 3.78
C THR A 149 -17.49 -3.78 3.67
N TYR A 150 -18.20 -3.99 4.78
CA TYR A 150 -19.63 -4.34 4.74
C TYR A 150 -20.49 -3.21 4.18
N ASN A 151 -20.21 -1.95 4.53
CA ASN A 151 -20.90 -0.79 3.97
C ASN A 151 -20.67 -0.69 2.45
N HIS A 152 -19.45 -0.95 2.00
CA HIS A 152 -19.11 -0.99 0.59
C HIS A 152 -19.87 -2.10 -0.15
N LEU A 153 -19.92 -3.32 0.41
CA LEU A 153 -20.68 -4.43 -0.16
C LEU A 153 -22.18 -4.09 -0.29
N GLY A 154 -22.77 -3.50 0.75
CA GLY A 154 -24.17 -3.04 0.71
C GLY A 154 -24.41 -1.99 -0.37
N THR A 155 -23.46 -1.07 -0.58
CA THR A 155 -23.52 -0.05 -1.63
C THR A 155 -23.54 -0.69 -3.02
N ILE A 156 -22.72 -1.71 -3.27
CA ILE A 156 -22.70 -2.41 -4.55
C ILE A 156 -24.06 -3.05 -4.82
N TYR A 157 -24.63 -3.77 -3.85
CA TYR A 157 -25.94 -4.40 -4.01
C TYR A 157 -27.08 -3.40 -4.17
N LEU A 158 -26.99 -2.22 -3.54
CA LEU A 158 -27.96 -1.16 -3.77
C LEU A 158 -27.93 -0.67 -5.22
N PHE A 159 -26.74 -0.45 -5.79
CA PHE A 159 -26.59 -0.02 -7.19
C PHE A 159 -27.06 -1.06 -8.20
N GLN A 160 -26.85 -2.35 -7.94
CA GLN A 160 -27.36 -3.42 -8.81
C GLN A 160 -28.88 -3.48 -8.88
N ASN A 161 -29.57 -3.09 -7.81
CA ASN A 161 -31.02 -3.11 -7.72
C ASN A 161 -31.68 -1.81 -8.24
N LEU A 162 -30.91 -0.77 -8.52
CA LEU A 162 -31.44 0.48 -9.06
C LEU A 162 -31.62 0.38 -10.58
N PRO A 163 -32.73 0.88 -11.14
CA PRO A 163 -32.92 0.90 -12.58
C PRO A 163 -31.84 1.76 -13.24
N GLN A 164 -31.05 1.17 -14.14
CA GLN A 164 -30.02 1.91 -14.87
C GLN A 164 -30.68 3.02 -15.70
N LYS A 165 -30.32 4.27 -15.41
CA LYS A 165 -30.75 5.42 -16.19
C LYS A 165 -30.04 5.34 -17.54
N ARG A 166 -30.74 4.90 -18.59
CA ARG A 166 -30.25 4.95 -19.97
C ARG A 166 -30.07 6.41 -20.36
N SER A 167 -28.82 6.86 -20.52
CA SER A 167 -28.45 8.12 -21.17
C SER A 167 -28.55 7.98 -22.69
#